data_AF-A0A6V7LN51-F1
#
_entry.id   AF-A0A6V7LN51-F1
#
_cell.length_a   1.000
_cell.length_b   1.000
_cell.length_c   1.000
_cell.angle_alpha   90.00
_cell.angle_beta   90.00
_cell.angle_gamma   90.00
#
_symmetry.space_group_name_H-M   'P 1'
#
loop_
_entity.id
_entity.type
_entity.pdbx_description
1 polymer ?
#
loop_
_entity_poly.entity_id
_entity_poly.type
_entity_poly.pdbx_seq_one_letter_code
_entity_poly.pdbx_strand_id
1 'polypeptide(L)' 'FATAQYMTVTASCDHRTVDGAVGAQWLSALKSLLENPSTMLL' A
#
# COMPACT_ATOMS: atom_id res chain seq x y z
N PHE A 1 4.18 14.58 -23.22
CA PHE A 1 3.25 14.41 -22.10
C PHE A 1 3.46 13.01 -21.53
N ALA A 2 3.66 12.88 -20.22
CA ALA A 2 3.78 11.57 -19.57
C ALA A 2 2.38 11.13 -19.09
N THR A 3 1.97 9.93 -19.46
CA THR A 3 0.71 9.32 -19.00
C THR A 3 1.02 8.41 -17.81
N ALA A 4 0.34 8.62 -16.68
CA ALA A 4 0.44 7.77 -15.51
C ALA A 4 -0.92 7.14 -15.20
N GLN A 5 -0.92 5.85 -14.86
CA GLN A 5 -2.11 5.10 -14.44
C GLN A 5 -2.18 5.11 -12.91
N TYR A 6 -3.35 5.41 -12.35
CA TYR A 6 -3.56 5.46 -10.90
C TYR A 6 -4.65 4.46 -10.50
N MET A 7 -4.51 3.88 -9.30
CA MET A 7 -5.49 2.99 -8.69
C MET A 7 -5.77 3.45 -7.26
N THR A 8 -7.05 3.56 -6.90
CA THR A 8 -7.48 3.82 -5.52
C THR A 8 -7.59 2.50 -4.77
N VAL A 9 -6.98 2.43 -3.59
CA VAL A 9 -7.06 1.26 -2.71
C VAL A 9 -7.56 1.70 -1.34
N THR A 10 -8.52 0.95 -0.81
CA THR A 10 -9.05 1.13 0.54
C THR A 10 -8.80 -0.14 1.34
N ALA A 11 -8.25 -0.02 2.54
CA ALA A 11 -8.07 -1.14 3.47
C ALA A 11 -8.90 -0.91 4.73
N SER A 12 -9.50 -1.97 5.24
CA SER A 12 -10.20 -1.99 6.52
C SER A 12 -9.40 -2.80 7.52
N CYS A 13 -9.20 -2.25 8.72
CA CYS A 13 -8.39 -2.84 9.78
C CYS A 13 -9.19 -2.92 11.08
N ASP A 14 -8.97 -3.97 11.90
CA ASP A 14 -9.47 -3.97 13.29
C ASP A 14 -8.60 -3.03 14.14
N HIS A 15 -9.18 -1.92 14.60
CA HIS A 15 -8.47 -0.89 15.34
C HIS A 15 -7.97 -1.36 16.72
N ARG A 16 -8.51 -2.45 17.26
CA ARG A 16 -8.00 -3.01 18.53
C ARG A 16 -6.60 -3.62 18.39
N THR A 17 -6.27 -4.05 17.17
CA THR A 17 -5.02 -4.73 16.84
C THR A 17 -4.09 -3.85 16.03
N VAL A 18 -4.64 -3.03 15.12
CA VAL A 18 -3.89 -2.20 14.19
C VAL A 18 -4.21 -0.74 14.46
N ASP A 19 -3.24 0.02 14.96
CA ASP A 19 -3.38 1.47 15.06
C ASP A 19 -3.26 2.14 13.68
N GLY A 20 -3.65 3.42 13.62
CA GLY A 20 -3.63 4.19 12.37
C GLY A 20 -2.23 4.39 11.79
N ALA A 21 -1.18 4.46 12.62
CA ALA A 21 0.19 4.66 12.15
C ALA A 21 0.72 3.39 11.48
N VAL A 22 0.50 2.22 12.08
CA VAL A 22 0.83 0.91 11.51
C VAL A 22 0.03 0.68 10.22
N GLY A 23 -1.26 1.01 10.21
CA GLY A 23 -2.08 0.92 9.00
C GLY A 23 -1.57 1.79 7.84
N ALA A 24 -1.14 3.03 8.14
CA ALA A 24 -0.55 3.93 7.15
C ALA A 24 0.80 3.43 6.63
N GLN A 25 1.67 2.92 7.51
CA GLN A 25 2.95 2.33 7.13
C GLN A 25 2.73 1.11 6.22
N TRP A 26 1.77 0.25 6.55
CA TRP A 26 1.41 -0.90 5.74
C TRP A 26 0.91 -0.49 4.34
N LEU A 27 0.02 0.49 4.25
CA LEU A 27 -0.46 1.01 2.95
C LEU A 27 0.69 1.60 2.11
N SER A 28 1.65 2.29 2.74
CA SER A 28 2.82 2.81 2.03
C SER A 28 3.71 1.70 1.51
N ALA A 29 3.95 0.65 2.30
CA ALA A 29 4.72 -0.51 1.86
C ALA A 29 4.01 -1.24 0.72
N LEU A 30 2.69 -1.43 0.84
CA LEU A 30 1.86 -2.03 -0.23
C LEU A 30 1.97 -1.23 -1.53
N LYS A 31 1.91 0.10 -1.46
CA LYS A 31 2.09 0.97 -2.62
C LYS A 31 3.43 0.72 -3.31
N SER A 32 4.53 0.69 -2.55
CA SER A 32 5.87 0.43 -3.11
C SER A 32 5.99 -0.94 -3.77
N LEU A 33 5.37 -1.96 -3.18
CA LEU A 33 5.33 -3.32 -3.75
C LEU A 33 4.54 -3.36 -5.07
N LEU A 34 3.40 -2.65 -5.14
CA LEU A 34 2.58 -2.58 -6.36
C LEU A 34 3.24 -1.76 -7.47
N GLU A 35 3.98 -0.71 -7.11
CA GLU A 35 4.75 0.09 -8.07
C GLU A 35 5.97 -0.68 -8.61
N ASN A 36 6.53 -1.62 -7.85
CA ASN A 36 7.70 -2.42 -8.24
C ASN A 36 7.48 -3.92 -7.93
N PRO A 37 6.69 -4.64 -8.73
CA PRO A 37 6.23 -6.01 -8.40
C PRO A 37 7.35 -7.04 -8.26
N SER A 38 8.54 -6.82 -8.82
CA SER A 38 9.71 -7.67 -8.62
C SER A 38 10.14 -7.76 -7.14
N THR A 39 9.85 -6.72 -6.35
CA THR A 39 10.13 -6.71 -4.91
C THR A 39 9.26 -7.68 -4.11
N MET A 40 8.16 -8.20 -4.69
CA MET A 40 7.33 -9.24 -4.07
C MET A 40 7.88 -10.67 -4.27
N LEU A 41 8.87 -10.86 -5.15
CA LEU A 41 9.36 -12.19 -5.57
C LEU A 41 10.64 -12.65 -4.86
N LEU A 42 11.13 -11.89 -3.88
CA LEU A 42 12.31 -12.22 -3.09
C LEU A 42 12.06 -13.36 -2.09
#